data_AF-A0A7C8AER6-F1
#
_entry.id   AF-A0A7C8AER6-F1
#
_cell.length_a   1.000
_cell.length_b   1.000
_cell.length_c   1.000
_cell.angle_alpha   90.00
_cell.angle_beta   90.00
_cell.angle_gamma   90.00
#
_symmetry.space_group_name_H-M   'P 1'
#
loop_
_entity.id
_entity.type
_entity.pdbx_description
1 polymer ?
#
loop_
_entity_poly.entity_id
_entity_poly.type
_entity_poly.pdbx_seq_one_letter_code
_entity_poly.pdbx_strand_id
1 'polypeptide(L)'
;MSEILSVKAREILDSRGNPTVEAEVLLDSGYLGSAAVASGASTGSREALELRDGDPDRYLGKGVLKAVNNVNEEIGPKLIGFEAMDQTGLDQLMIELDGTENKGRLGANAILAVSMAVAQ
;
A
#
# COMPACT_ATOMS: atom_id res chain seq x y z
N MET A 1 -15.83 -10.39 14.52
CA MET A 1 -14.96 -11.08 13.56
C MET A 1 -14.19 -10.01 12.82
N SER A 2 -12.94 -10.31 12.46
CA SER A 2 -11.97 -9.36 11.91
C SER A 2 -11.30 -9.90 10.65
N GLU A 3 -11.97 -10.83 9.97
CA GLU A 3 -11.45 -11.44 8.76
C GLU A 3 -11.51 -10.43 7.60
N ILE A 4 -10.41 -10.30 6.86
CA ILE A 4 -10.34 -9.40 5.70
C ILE A 4 -11.14 -10.01 4.53
N LEU A 5 -12.15 -9.28 4.07
CA LEU A 5 -12.98 -9.64 2.91
C LEU A 5 -12.50 -9.02 1.60
N SER A 6 -11.97 -7.81 1.65
CA SER A 6 -11.43 -7.17 0.45
C SER A 6 -10.39 -6.11 0.78
N VAL A 7 -9.37 -6.03 -0.07
CA VAL A 7 -8.39 -4.95 -0.08
C VAL A 7 -8.44 -4.30 -1.46
N LYS A 8 -8.56 -2.97 -1.50
CA LYS A 8 -8.53 -2.20 -2.75
C LYS A 8 -7.63 -1.01 -2.59
N ALA A 9 -6.98 -0.60 -3.66
CA ALA A 9 -6.22 0.65 -3.72
C ALA A 9 -6.59 1.50 -4.93
N ARG A 10 -6.33 2.80 -4.78
CA ARG A 10 -6.46 3.79 -5.85
C ARG A 10 -5.41 4.89 -5.73
N GLU A 11 -5.17 5.55 -6.85
CA GLU A 11 -4.34 6.74 -6.92
C GLU A 11 -5.16 7.96 -6.47
N ILE A 12 -4.63 8.71 -5.50
CA ILE A 12 -5.16 10.00 -5.05
C ILE A 12 -4.07 11.07 -5.11
N LEU A 13 -4.35 12.31 -4.74
CA LEU A 13 -3.37 13.40 -4.70
C LEU A 13 -2.96 13.77 -3.27
N ASP A 14 -1.64 13.94 -3.06
CA ASP A 14 -1.07 14.48 -1.83
C ASP A 14 -1.28 16.00 -1.72
N SER A 15 -0.89 16.59 -0.59
CA SER A 15 -1.02 18.03 -0.32
C SER A 15 -0.22 18.93 -1.27
N ARG A 16 0.68 18.36 -2.09
CA ARG A 16 1.47 19.06 -3.10
C ARG A 16 0.96 18.77 -4.52
N GLY A 17 -0.17 18.08 -4.65
CA GLY A 17 -0.74 17.69 -5.94
C GLY A 17 0.02 16.58 -6.66
N ASN A 18 0.88 15.81 -5.97
CA ASN A 18 1.52 14.63 -6.56
C ASN A 18 0.68 13.38 -6.27
N PRO A 19 0.69 12.38 -7.17
CA PRO A 19 0.04 11.11 -6.91
C PRO A 19 0.58 10.40 -5.67
N THR A 20 -0.32 9.77 -4.91
CA THR A 20 -0.02 8.83 -3.83
C THR A 20 -1.07 7.71 -3.77
N VAL A 21 -0.78 6.66 -3.00
CA VAL A 21 -1.62 5.47 -2.85
C VAL A 21 -2.54 5.65 -1.65
N GLU A 22 -3.83 5.40 -1.85
CA GLU A 22 -4.79 5.12 -0.77
C GLU A 22 -5.25 3.66 -0.89
N ALA A 23 -5.29 2.96 0.24
CA ALA A 23 -5.85 1.62 0.36
C ALA A 23 -7.08 1.63 1.27
N GLU A 24 -8.03 0.75 0.97
CA GLU A 24 -9.23 0.44 1.73
C GLU A 24 -9.26 -1.05 2.05
N VAL A 25 -9.62 -1.39 3.29
CA VAL A 25 -9.75 -2.77 3.77
C VAL A 25 -11.13 -2.95 4.39
N LEU A 26 -11.90 -3.87 3.84
CA LEU A 26 -13.22 -4.26 4.34
C LEU A 26 -13.11 -5.55 5.12
N LEU A 27 -13.62 -5.55 6.35
CA LEU A 27 -13.71 -6.74 7.20
C LEU A 27 -15.09 -7.40 7.10
N ASP A 28 -15.18 -8.64 7.55
CA ASP A 28 -16.43 -9.42 7.59
C ASP A 28 -17.47 -8.88 8.58
N SER A 29 -17.02 -8.13 9.58
CA SER A 29 -17.87 -7.31 10.45
C SER A 29 -18.55 -6.14 9.75
N GLY A 30 -18.18 -5.83 8.51
CA GLY A 30 -18.63 -4.65 7.75
C GLY A 30 -17.82 -3.38 8.06
N TYR A 31 -16.80 -3.47 8.91
CA TYR A 31 -15.89 -2.36 9.18
C TYR A 31 -15.00 -2.08 7.96
N LEU A 32 -14.80 -0.80 7.65
CA LEU A 32 -13.99 -0.33 6.53
C LEU A 32 -12.91 0.62 7.05
N GLY A 33 -11.65 0.21 6.99
CA GLY A 33 -10.49 1.06 7.28
C GLY A 33 -9.89 1.61 5.99
N SER A 34 -9.38 2.86 6.03
CA SER A 34 -8.80 3.51 4.84
C SER A 34 -7.57 4.33 5.19
N ALA A 35 -6.47 4.16 4.46
CA ALA A 35 -5.25 4.92 4.70
C ALA A 35 -4.57 5.36 3.42
N ALA A 36 -4.16 6.62 3.38
CA ALA A 36 -3.30 7.19 2.35
C ALA A 36 -1.88 7.38 2.88
N VAL A 37 -0.90 7.15 2.02
CA VAL A 37 0.52 7.25 2.40
C VAL A 37 1.07 8.64 2.07
N ALA A 38 1.72 9.26 3.04
CA ALA A 38 2.44 10.51 2.82
C ALA A 38 3.69 10.27 1.96
N SER A 39 4.05 11.26 1.15
CA SER A 39 5.26 11.20 0.33
C SER A 39 6.25 12.29 0.76
N GLY A 40 7.48 11.88 1.07
CA GLY A 40 8.56 12.79 1.46
C GLY A 40 9.10 13.62 0.27
N ALA A 41 9.68 14.78 0.55
CA ALA A 41 10.48 15.52 -0.45
C ALA A 41 11.96 15.09 -0.45
N SER A 42 12.46 14.71 0.72
CA SER A 42 13.83 14.24 0.94
C SER A 42 13.79 12.73 1.06
N THR A 43 14.32 12.02 0.07
CA THR A 43 14.49 10.57 0.12
C THR A 43 15.92 10.26 0.52
N GLY A 44 16.15 9.88 1.77
CA GLY A 44 17.43 9.32 2.19
C GLY A 44 17.75 8.07 1.38
N SER A 45 19.01 7.85 1.02
CA SER A 45 19.44 6.71 0.19
C SER A 45 19.23 5.33 0.84
N ARG A 46 18.83 5.29 2.11
CA ARG A 46 18.55 4.08 2.90
C ARG A 46 17.09 3.96 3.33
N GLU A 47 16.21 4.83 2.85
CA GLU A 47 14.78 4.72 3.12
C GLU A 47 14.17 3.56 2.32
N ALA A 48 13.03 3.05 2.82
CA ALA A 48 12.22 2.12 2.06
C ALA A 48 11.72 2.81 0.78
N LEU A 49 11.67 2.06 -0.32
CA LEU A 49 11.54 2.65 -1.65
C LEU A 49 10.07 2.88 -2.01
N GLU A 50 9.69 4.15 -2.17
CA GLU A 50 8.41 4.53 -2.76
C GLU A 50 8.41 4.15 -4.25
N LEU A 51 7.45 3.32 -4.66
CA LEU A 51 7.35 2.90 -6.06
C LEU A 51 6.55 3.93 -6.86
N ARG A 52 7.21 4.48 -7.88
CA ARG A 52 6.68 5.47 -8.83
C ARG A 52 6.64 4.87 -10.24
N ASP A 53 5.74 5.38 -11.07
CA ASP A 53 5.52 4.89 -12.43
C ASP A 53 6.72 5.20 -13.34
N GLY A 54 7.32 6.39 -13.18
CA GLY A 54 8.42 6.86 -14.02
C GLY A 54 7.99 7.30 -15.43
N ASP A 55 6.69 7.37 -15.70
CA ASP A 55 6.09 7.81 -16.96
C ASP A 55 6.08 9.35 -17.06
N PRO A 56 6.92 9.99 -17.90
CA PRO A 56 7.00 11.45 -18.00
C PRO A 56 5.70 12.12 -18.40
N ASP A 57 4.84 11.42 -19.14
CA ASP A 57 3.56 11.95 -19.64
C ASP A 57 2.48 11.99 -18.55
N ARG A 58 2.69 11.29 -17.42
CA ARG A 58 1.79 11.25 -16.28
C ARG A 58 2.43 11.82 -15.02
N TYR A 59 1.94 12.99 -14.61
CA TYR A 59 2.42 13.68 -13.41
C TYR A 59 3.95 13.84 -13.35
N LEU A 60 4.60 14.05 -14.51
CA LEU A 60 6.06 14.21 -14.62
C LEU A 60 6.83 13.00 -14.08
N GLY A 61 6.35 11.78 -14.31
CA GLY A 61 6.96 10.55 -13.80
C GLY A 61 6.50 10.14 -12.39
N LYS A 62 5.67 10.94 -11.73
CA LYS A 62 5.30 10.75 -10.33
C LYS A 62 4.04 9.92 -10.09
N GLY A 63 3.42 9.37 -11.13
CA GLY A 63 2.32 8.42 -11.00
C GLY A 63 2.65 7.25 -10.07
N VAL A 64 1.64 6.62 -9.50
CA VAL A 64 1.79 5.47 -8.58
C VAL A 64 0.91 4.27 -8.97
N LEU A 65 0.50 4.17 -10.23
CA LEU A 65 -0.35 3.07 -10.70
C LEU A 65 0.30 1.70 -10.53
N LYS A 66 1.62 1.59 -10.65
CA LYS A 66 2.34 0.33 -10.36
C LYS A 66 2.10 -0.11 -8.90
N ALA A 67 2.24 0.80 -7.95
CA ALA A 67 2.00 0.51 -6.53
C ALA A 67 0.53 0.18 -6.27
N VAL A 68 -0.41 0.89 -6.89
CA VAL A 68 -1.84 0.59 -6.82
C VAL A 68 -2.15 -0.81 -7.36
N ASN A 69 -1.58 -1.18 -8.49
CA ASN A 69 -1.76 -2.51 -9.08
C ASN A 69 -1.16 -3.60 -8.18
N ASN A 70 0.01 -3.36 -7.59
CA ASN A 70 0.61 -4.30 -6.64
C ASN A 70 -0.32 -4.56 -5.43
N VAL A 71 -1.04 -3.54 -4.95
CA VAL A 71 -2.06 -3.76 -3.91
C VAL A 71 -3.21 -4.62 -4.43
N ASN A 72 -3.79 -4.26 -5.58
CA ASN A 72 -5.00 -4.90 -6.08
C ASN A 72 -4.78 -6.33 -6.61
N GLU A 73 -3.61 -6.62 -7.18
CA GLU A 73 -3.32 -7.86 -7.90
C GLU A 73 -2.43 -8.83 -7.12
N GLU A 74 -1.60 -8.34 -6.19
CA GLU A 74 -0.69 -9.19 -5.41
C GLU A 74 -1.00 -9.20 -3.92
N ILE A 75 -0.99 -8.03 -3.26
CA ILE A 75 -1.15 -7.95 -1.79
C ILE A 75 -2.56 -8.35 -1.39
N GLY A 76 -3.58 -7.74 -1.99
CA GLY A 76 -4.98 -7.94 -1.62
C GLY A 76 -5.40 -9.40 -1.68
N PRO A 77 -5.19 -10.13 -2.79
CA PRO A 77 -5.51 -11.55 -2.88
C PRO A 77 -4.81 -12.43 -1.83
N LYS A 78 -3.63 -12.03 -1.33
CA LYS A 78 -2.90 -12.77 -0.29
C LYS A 78 -3.41 -12.51 1.13
N LEU A 79 -4.14 -11.40 1.33
CA LEU A 79 -4.67 -11.01 2.63
C LEU A 79 -6.14 -11.38 2.83
N ILE A 80 -6.84 -11.84 1.80
CA ILE A 80 -8.23 -12.32 1.96
C ILE A 80 -8.23 -13.52 2.92
N GLY A 81 -9.10 -13.46 3.93
CA GLY A 81 -9.17 -14.48 4.97
C GLY A 81 -8.18 -14.30 6.13
N PHE A 82 -7.33 -13.27 6.08
CA PHE A 82 -6.39 -12.96 7.16
C PHE A 82 -7.11 -12.22 8.30
N GLU A 83 -6.66 -12.45 9.53
CA GLU A 83 -7.21 -11.78 10.72
C GLU A 83 -6.58 -10.39 10.88
N ALA A 84 -7.38 -9.33 10.75
CA ALA A 84 -6.92 -7.94 10.87
C ALA A 84 -6.32 -7.60 12.24
N MET A 85 -6.67 -8.36 13.29
CA MET A 85 -6.12 -8.18 14.64
C MET A 85 -4.68 -8.71 14.77
N ASP A 86 -4.19 -9.53 13.84
CA ASP A 86 -2.79 -9.97 13.78
C ASP A 86 -1.96 -9.03 12.88
N GLN A 87 -1.80 -7.79 13.34
CA GLN A 87 -1.06 -6.77 12.61
C GLN A 87 0.38 -7.21 12.30
N THR A 88 1.05 -7.87 13.25
CA THR A 88 2.45 -8.30 13.06
C THR A 88 2.55 -9.40 12.01
N GLY A 89 1.66 -10.40 12.05
CA GLY A 89 1.61 -11.45 11.03
C GLY A 89 1.31 -10.90 9.64
N LEU A 90 0.38 -9.96 9.54
CA LEU A 90 0.00 -9.31 8.28
C LEU A 90 1.16 -8.49 7.69
N ASP A 91 1.83 -7.68 8.50
CA ASP A 91 2.98 -6.89 8.06
C ASP A 91 4.14 -7.78 7.63
N GLN A 92 4.41 -8.85 8.39
CA GLN A 92 5.47 -9.81 8.06
C GLN A 92 5.17 -10.53 6.74
N LEU A 93 3.92 -10.95 6.52
CA LEU A 93 3.48 -11.56 5.27
C LEU A 93 3.71 -10.63 4.06
N MET A 94 3.39 -9.34 4.19
CA MET A 94 3.63 -8.37 3.11
C MET A 94 5.13 -8.12 2.86
N ILE A 95 5.95 -8.08 3.92
CA ILE A 95 7.40 -7.96 3.81
C ILE A 95 8.00 -9.17 3.09
N GLU A 96 7.56 -10.38 3.45
CA GLU A 96 8.00 -11.63 2.81
C GLU A 96 7.51 -11.72 1.38
N LEU A 97 6.27 -11.29 1.11
CA LEU A 97 5.71 -11.24 -0.24
C LEU A 97 6.54 -10.31 -1.13
N ASP A 98 6.97 -9.15 -0.63
CA ASP A 98 7.86 -8.26 -1.38
C ASP A 98 9.23 -8.92 -1.66
N GLY A 99 9.84 -9.51 -0.63
CA GLY A 99 11.09 -10.27 -0.74
C GLY A 99 12.35 -9.42 -0.89
N THR A 100 12.26 -8.09 -0.83
CA THR A 100 13.41 -7.18 -0.88
C THR A 100 13.59 -6.45 0.45
N GLU A 101 14.85 -6.15 0.81
CA GLU A 101 15.17 -5.47 2.08
C GLU A 101 14.53 -4.08 2.18
N ASN A 102 14.42 -3.38 1.05
CA ASN A 102 13.93 -2.00 0.97
C ASN A 102 12.48 -1.88 0.49
N LYS A 103 11.74 -2.98 0.37
CA LYS A 103 10.35 -2.99 -0.12
C LYS A 103 10.19 -2.47 -1.55
N GLY A 104 11.23 -2.62 -2.37
CA GLY A 104 11.31 -2.03 -3.71
C GLY A 104 10.52 -2.77 -4.79
N ARG A 105 10.07 -4.02 -4.56
CA ARG A 105 9.35 -4.80 -5.56
C ARG A 105 7.87 -4.42 -5.59
N LEU A 106 7.22 -4.46 -4.44
CA LEU A 106 5.82 -4.06 -4.25
C LEU A 106 5.67 -2.55 -4.05
N GLY A 107 6.69 -1.90 -3.50
CA GLY A 107 6.69 -0.50 -3.12
C GLY A 107 6.33 -0.32 -1.64
N ALA A 108 7.17 0.42 -0.92
CA ALA A 108 6.94 0.73 0.48
C ALA A 108 5.62 1.48 0.71
N ASN A 109 5.21 2.31 -0.25
CA ASN A 109 3.92 3.00 -0.28
C ASN A 109 2.72 2.06 -0.45
N ALA A 110 2.85 0.96 -1.20
CA ALA A 110 1.79 -0.05 -1.29
C ALA A 110 1.62 -0.80 0.03
N ILE A 111 2.73 -1.29 0.60
CA ILE A 111 2.72 -2.05 1.87
C ILE A 111 2.20 -1.19 3.02
N LEU A 112 2.69 0.04 3.15
CA LEU A 112 2.28 0.93 4.25
C LEU A 112 0.80 1.35 4.13
N ALA A 113 0.29 1.56 2.92
CA ALA A 113 -1.12 1.91 2.74
C ALA A 113 -2.03 0.80 3.29
N VAL A 114 -1.74 -0.45 2.93
CA VAL A 114 -2.52 -1.60 3.41
C VAL A 114 -2.33 -1.82 4.91
N SER A 115 -1.08 -1.80 5.40
CA SER A 115 -0.76 -1.94 6.82
C SER A 115 -1.55 -0.97 7.71
N MET A 116 -1.59 0.31 7.32
CA MET A 116 -2.31 1.34 8.06
C MET A 116 -3.83 1.23 7.90
N ALA A 117 -4.33 0.83 6.72
CA ALA A 117 -5.76 0.66 6.48
C ALA A 117 -6.35 -0.51 7.29
N VAL A 118 -5.57 -1.58 7.53
CA VAL A 118 -5.95 -2.69 8.42
C VAL A 118 -6.08 -2.23 9.87
N ALA A 119 -5.18 -1.34 10.32
CA ALA A 119 -5.06 -0.94 11.72
C ALA A 119 -6.03 0.18 12.17
N GLN A 120 -6.73 0.84 11.23
CA GLN A 120 -7.70 1.89 11.57
C GLN A 120 -8.92 1.31 12.25
#